data_AF-A0A814RKS4-F1
#
_entry.id   AF-A0A814RKS4-F1
#
_cell.length_a   1.000
_cell.length_b   1.000
_cell.length_c   1.000
_cell.angle_alpha   90.00
_cell.angle_beta   90.00
_cell.angle_gamma   90.00
#
_symmetry.space_group_name_H-M   'P 1'
#
loop_
_entity.id
_entity.type
_entity.pdbx_description
1 polymer ?
#
loop_
_entity_poly.entity_id
_entity_poly.type
_entity_poly.pdbx_seq_one_letter_code
_entity_poly.pdbx_strand_id
1 'polypeptide(L)'
;MAKYKNYFAFSYKQQFPDETGWQVYDCKKEYERIGVTTKTNDWRFSSINQDFKFCDTYPKLLVVPSCVKDEELKQIAEFRSKHRIPVLSWLKFDNRKNHVALMRSSQPL
;
A
#
# COMPACT_ATOMS: atom_id res chain seq x y z
N MET A 1 -21.67 -1.05 -14.00
CA MET A 1 -20.67 -1.68 -14.91
C MET A 1 -20.80 -1.29 -16.40
N ALA A 2 -21.92 -0.72 -16.88
CA ALA A 2 -22.07 -0.38 -18.32
C ALA A 2 -21.13 0.73 -18.84
N LYS A 3 -20.66 1.64 -17.97
CA LYS A 3 -19.93 2.86 -18.34
C LYS A 3 -18.59 2.62 -19.05
N TYR A 4 -17.91 1.51 -18.80
CA TYR A 4 -16.53 1.28 -19.26
C TYR A 4 -16.40 0.23 -20.38
N LYS A 5 -17.49 -0.46 -20.74
CA LYS A 5 -17.48 -1.56 -21.71
C LYS A 5 -17.02 -1.14 -23.11
N ASN A 6 -17.13 0.15 -23.44
CA ASN A 6 -16.77 0.67 -24.76
C ASN A 6 -15.27 1.02 -24.90
N TYR A 7 -14.46 0.86 -23.85
CA TYR A 7 -13.02 1.12 -23.97
C TYR A 7 -12.29 -0.03 -24.67
N PHE A 8 -11.27 0.32 -25.46
CA PHE A 8 -10.45 -0.64 -26.20
C PHE A 8 -9.84 -1.73 -25.30
N ALA A 9 -9.49 -1.38 -24.05
CA ALA A 9 -8.97 -2.33 -23.07
C ALA A 9 -9.89 -3.54 -22.80
N PHE A 10 -11.21 -3.40 -22.98
CA PHE A 10 -12.18 -4.50 -22.81
C PHE A 10 -12.53 -5.22 -24.12
N SER A 11 -12.14 -4.68 -25.27
CA SER A 11 -12.34 -5.30 -26.58
C SER A 11 -11.09 -5.95 -27.16
N TYR A 12 -9.91 -5.60 -26.66
CA TYR A 12 -8.63 -6.14 -27.10
C TYR A 12 -8.48 -7.60 -26.66
N LYS A 13 -8.14 -8.48 -27.61
CA LYS A 13 -8.10 -9.94 -27.43
C LYS A 13 -6.75 -10.58 -27.80
N GLN A 14 -5.69 -9.79 -27.95
CA GLN A 14 -4.38 -10.37 -28.23
C GLN A 14 -3.97 -11.28 -27.07
N GLN A 15 -3.54 -12.49 -27.42
CA GLN A 15 -2.95 -13.43 -26.47
C GLN A 15 -1.45 -13.21 -26.43
N PHE A 16 -0.90 -13.18 -25.23
CA PHE A 16 0.53 -13.17 -25.01
C PHE A 16 0.95 -14.58 -24.57
N PRO A 17 2.17 -15.03 -24.92
CA PRO A 17 2.68 -16.32 -24.47
C PRO A 17 2.75 -16.43 -22.93
N ASP A 18 2.84 -15.28 -22.27
CA ASP A 18 2.91 -15.14 -20.82
C ASP A 18 1.72 -14.30 -20.32
N GLU A 19 0.80 -14.93 -19.59
CA GLU A 19 -0.37 -14.27 -18.99
C GLU A 19 -0.07 -13.64 -17.61
N THR A 20 1.20 -13.63 -17.18
CA THR A 20 1.59 -13.14 -15.85
C THR A 20 1.72 -11.62 -15.74
N GLY A 21 1.32 -10.84 -16.76
CA GLY A 21 1.40 -9.38 -16.74
C GLY A 21 0.77 -8.72 -15.51
N TRP A 22 -0.32 -9.30 -14.99
CA TRP A 22 -0.98 -8.84 -13.75
C TRP A 22 -0.28 -9.27 -12.46
N GLN A 23 0.63 -10.25 -12.53
CA GLN A 23 1.38 -10.82 -11.41
C GLN A 23 2.79 -10.22 -11.28
N VAL A 24 3.20 -9.35 -12.21
CA VAL A 24 4.50 -8.65 -12.18
C VAL A 24 4.71 -7.93 -10.85
N TYR A 25 3.65 -7.37 -10.27
CA TYR A 25 3.71 -6.68 -8.98
C TYR A 25 3.08 -7.51 -7.87
N ASP A 26 3.90 -7.88 -6.89
CA ASP A 26 3.47 -8.42 -5.61
C ASP A 26 3.82 -7.41 -4.51
N CYS A 27 2.78 -6.86 -3.89
CA CYS A 27 2.92 -5.81 -2.88
C CYS A 27 3.74 -6.27 -1.67
N LYS A 28 3.54 -7.51 -1.20
CA LYS A 28 4.24 -8.03 -0.03
C LYS A 28 5.72 -8.23 -0.33
N LYS A 29 6.03 -8.85 -1.49
CA LYS A 29 7.41 -9.06 -1.93
C LYS A 29 8.16 -7.74 -2.11
N GLU A 30 7.50 -6.70 -2.63
CA GLU A 30 8.14 -5.38 -2.79
C GLU A 30 8.50 -4.74 -1.45
N TYR A 31 7.62 -4.82 -0.45
CA TYR A 31 7.91 -4.32 0.90
C TYR A 31 9.01 -5.14 1.59
N GLU A 32 8.99 -6.47 1.44
CA GLU A 32 10.04 -7.36 1.95
C GLU A 32 11.41 -7.04 1.30
N ARG A 33 11.44 -6.75 -0.02
CA ARG A 33 12.65 -6.36 -0.76
C ARG A 33 13.31 -5.11 -0.17
N ILE A 34 12.51 -4.12 0.23
CA ILE A 34 13.02 -2.87 0.82
C ILE A 34 13.29 -2.96 2.33
N GLY A 35 13.05 -4.11 2.97
CA GLY A 35 13.47 -4.38 4.35
C GLY A 35 12.36 -4.41 5.40
N VAL A 36 11.09 -4.25 5.02
CA VAL A 36 9.96 -4.37 5.95
C VAL A 36 9.88 -5.82 6.42
N THR A 37 9.90 -6.04 7.75
CA THR A 37 9.95 -7.37 8.42
C THR A 37 11.18 -8.23 8.15
N THR A 38 11.97 -7.94 7.11
CA THR A 38 13.18 -8.71 6.74
C THR A 38 14.47 -8.09 7.29
N LYS A 39 14.53 -6.76 7.45
CA LYS A 39 15.70 -6.03 7.98
C LYS A 39 15.40 -5.25 9.25
N THR A 40 14.13 -4.96 9.52
CA THR A 40 13.66 -4.29 10.74
C THR A 40 12.26 -4.77 11.14
N ASN A 41 11.96 -4.69 12.44
CA ASN A 41 10.65 -4.91 13.02
C ASN A 41 9.90 -3.59 13.32
N ASP A 42 10.43 -2.44 12.91
CA ASP A 42 9.82 -1.13 13.18
C ASP A 42 8.57 -0.85 12.34
N TRP A 43 8.33 -1.68 11.32
CA TRP A 43 7.21 -1.57 10.39
C TRP A 43 6.42 -2.87 10.35
N ARG A 44 5.08 -2.75 10.30
CA ARG A 44 4.16 -3.88 10.20
C ARG A 44 3.22 -3.74 9.02
N PHE A 45 2.78 -4.87 8.51
CA PHE A 45 1.63 -4.93 7.61
C PHE A 45 0.33 -4.79 8.41
N SER A 46 -0.59 -3.97 7.94
CA SER A 46 -1.95 -3.84 8.46
C SER A 46 -2.95 -4.29 7.39
N SER A 47 -3.90 -5.11 7.82
CA SER A 47 -5.05 -5.57 7.02
C SER A 47 -6.30 -4.71 7.26
N ILE A 48 -6.20 -3.58 7.99
CA ILE A 48 -7.33 -2.70 8.30
C ILE A 48 -8.10 -2.25 7.05
N ASN A 49 -7.42 -2.16 5.90
CA ASN A 49 -8.01 -1.75 4.63
C ASN A 49 -8.27 -2.92 3.65
N GLN A 50 -8.28 -4.17 4.12
CA GLN A 50 -8.42 -5.35 3.25
C GLN A 50 -9.70 -5.31 2.39
N ASP A 51 -10.78 -4.75 2.93
CA ASP A 51 -12.09 -4.60 2.28
C ASP A 51 -12.35 -3.17 1.77
N PHE A 52 -11.33 -2.30 1.74
CA PHE A 52 -11.43 -0.89 1.31
C PHE A 52 -12.39 0.00 2.11
N LYS A 53 -12.92 -0.48 3.24
CA LYS A 53 -13.86 0.28 4.10
C LYS A 53 -13.17 1.38 4.92
N PHE A 54 -11.87 1.23 5.17
CA PHE A 54 -11.09 2.20 5.94
C PHE A 54 -10.69 3.39 5.07
N CYS A 55 -10.13 3.14 3.89
CA CYS A 55 -9.83 4.14 2.86
C CYS A 55 -9.98 3.53 1.47
N ASP A 56 -11.04 3.93 0.77
CA ASP A 56 -11.46 3.39 -0.53
C ASP A 56 -10.48 3.68 -1.68
N THR A 57 -9.63 4.70 -1.51
CA THR A 57 -8.63 5.11 -2.50
C THR A 57 -7.21 4.63 -2.20
N TYR A 58 -7.03 3.81 -1.15
CA TYR A 58 -5.76 3.18 -0.78
C TYR A 58 -5.75 1.68 -1.13
N PRO A 59 -4.56 1.06 -1.25
CA PRO A 59 -4.46 -0.38 -1.48
C PRO A 59 -4.98 -1.18 -0.26
N LYS A 60 -5.24 -2.47 -0.48
CA LYS A 60 -5.72 -3.40 0.57
C LYS A 60 -4.73 -3.52 1.73
N LEU A 61 -3.45 -3.63 1.38
CA LEU A 61 -2.35 -3.84 2.32
C LEU A 61 -1.67 -2.50 2.58
N LEU A 62 -1.61 -2.12 3.85
CA LEU A 62 -0.92 -0.90 4.28
C LEU A 62 0.29 -1.27 5.14
N VAL A 63 1.34 -0.46 5.08
CA VAL A 63 2.50 -0.59 5.95
C VAL A 63 2.61 0.64 6.83
N VAL A 64 2.62 0.41 8.14
CA VAL A 64 2.59 1.42 9.21
C VAL A 64 3.64 1.09 10.27
N PRO A 65 4.02 2.03 11.14
CA PRO A 65 4.92 1.72 12.25
C PRO A 65 4.36 0.63 13.16
N SER A 66 5.21 -0.29 13.62
CA SER A 66 4.80 -1.44 14.43
C SER A 66 4.22 -1.07 15.79
N CYS A 67 4.60 0.08 16.33
CA CYS A 67 4.09 0.58 17.61
C CYS A 67 2.64 1.09 17.54
N VAL A 68 2.13 1.39 16.34
CA VAL A 68 0.78 1.95 16.14
C VAL A 68 -0.21 0.81 15.88
N LYS A 69 -1.28 0.73 16.67
CA LYS A 69 -2.36 -0.26 16.54
C LYS A 69 -3.43 0.20 15.55
N ASP A 70 -4.22 -0.75 15.05
CA ASP A 70 -5.28 -0.44 14.08
C ASP A 70 -6.37 0.48 14.66
N GLU A 71 -6.61 0.45 15.98
CA GLU A 71 -7.50 1.38 16.67
C GLU A 71 -7.00 2.83 16.60
N GLU A 72 -5.69 3.05 16.73
CA GLU A 72 -5.08 4.37 16.60
C GLU A 72 -5.13 4.87 15.15
N LEU A 73 -4.98 3.96 14.18
CA LEU A 73 -5.15 4.30 12.76
C LEU A 73 -6.55 4.85 12.45
N LYS A 74 -7.60 4.33 13.10
CA LYS A 74 -8.97 4.86 12.97
C LYS A 74 -9.06 6.30 13.45
N GLN A 75 -8.43 6.64 14.57
CA GLN A 75 -8.40 8.01 15.07
C GLN A 75 -7.61 8.94 14.13
N ILE A 76 -6.47 8.48 13.60
CA ILE A 76 -5.66 9.25 12.65
C ILE A 76 -6.41 9.49 11.33
N ALA A 77 -7.21 8.51 10.89
CA ALA A 77 -8.01 8.61 9.68
C ALA A 77 -8.98 9.78 9.72
N GLU A 78 -9.67 9.98 10.85
CA GLU A 78 -10.61 11.10 11.03
C GLU A 78 -9.96 12.47 10.85
N PHE A 79 -8.65 12.60 11.10
CA PHE A 79 -7.92 13.86 10.93
C PHE A 79 -7.26 14.03 9.55
N ARG A 80 -7.51 13.10 8.61
CA ARG A 80 -6.89 13.10 7.28
C ARG A 80 -7.96 13.11 6.21
N SER A 81 -7.85 14.05 5.27
CA SER A 81 -8.78 14.13 4.14
C SER A 81 -8.92 12.78 3.42
N LYS A 82 -10.16 12.30 3.27
CA LYS A 82 -10.49 10.99 2.67
C LYS A 82 -9.83 9.80 3.37
N HIS A 83 -9.51 9.92 4.66
CA HIS A 83 -8.90 8.88 5.49
C HIS A 83 -7.54 8.38 4.97
N ARG A 84 -6.82 9.19 4.18
CA ARG A 84 -5.51 8.84 3.62
C ARG A 84 -4.40 9.09 4.65
N ILE A 85 -4.36 8.21 5.64
CA ILE A 85 -3.38 8.21 6.73
C ILE A 85 -1.93 8.13 6.21
N PRO A 86 -0.93 8.56 7.01
CA PRO A 86 0.47 8.30 6.72
C PRO A 86 0.77 6.80 6.58
N VAL A 87 1.21 6.38 5.40
CA VAL A 87 1.64 5.00 5.12
C VAL A 87 3.02 4.98 4.46
N LEU A 88 3.77 3.91 4.69
CA LEU A 88 5.11 3.73 4.13
C LEU A 88 5.04 3.59 2.60
N SER A 89 5.81 4.41 1.90
CA SER A 89 6.03 4.28 0.45
C SER A 89 7.39 3.65 0.14
N TRP A 90 8.42 3.98 0.92
CA TRP A 90 9.76 3.47 0.69
C TRP A 90 10.62 3.50 1.95
N LEU A 91 11.59 2.58 2.01
CA LEU A 91 12.51 2.40 3.13
C LEU A 91 13.94 2.26 2.58
N LYS A 92 14.88 3.00 3.15
CA LYS A 92 16.32 2.90 2.82
C LYS A 92 17.11 2.62 4.07
N PHE A 93 18.04 1.68 3.97
CA PHE A 93 19.01 1.41 5.01
C PHE A 93 20.35 2.05 4.68
N ASP A 94 21.04 2.58 5.69
CA ASP A 94 22.44 2.98 5.59
C ASP A 94 23.38 1.80 5.93
N ASN A 95 24.69 2.01 5.81
CA ASN A 95 25.71 1.01 6.12
C ASN A 95 25.78 0.65 7.61
N ARG A 96 25.15 1.44 8.49
CA ARG A 96 25.09 1.24 9.94
C ARG A 96 23.77 0.60 10.39
N LYS A 97 22.96 0.12 9.43
CA LYS A 97 21.62 -0.45 9.63
C LYS A 97 20.59 0.53 10.20
N ASN A 98 20.87 1.84 10.22
CA ASN A 98 19.82 2.83 10.41
C ASN A 98 18.96 2.86 9.15
N HIS A 99 17.74 3.37 9.27
CA HIS A 99 16.87 3.51 8.12
C HIS A 99 16.12 4.84 8.10
N VAL A 100 15.78 5.27 6.89
CA VAL A 100 14.91 6.42 6.65
C VAL A 100 13.68 5.95 5.87
N ALA A 101 12.53 6.49 6.25
CA ALA A 101 11.25 6.15 5.65
C ALA A 101 10.68 7.34 4.89
N LEU A 102 10.24 7.08 3.67
CA LEU A 102 9.38 7.99 2.92
C LEU A 102 7.94 7.54 3.12
N MET A 103 7.12 8.41 3.71
CA MET A 103 5.69 8.17 3.91
C MET A 103 4.85 9.10 3.04
N ARG A 104 3.63 8.66 2.71
CA ARG A 104 2.64 9.47 1.97
C ARG A 104 1.34 9.54 2.75
N SER A 105 0.62 10.66 2.62
CA SER A 105 -0.70 10.91 3.23
C SER A 105 -1.44 12.01 2.47
N SER A 106 -2.69 12.29 2.81
CA SER A 106 -3.39 13.53 2.41
C SER A 106 -3.08 14.68 3.35
N GLN A 107 -3.55 15.90 3.01
CA GLN A 107 -3.59 17.02 3.95
C GLN A 107 -4.38 16.67 5.24
N PRO A 108 -3.99 17.25 6.39
CA PRO A 108 -4.80 17.22 7.60
C PRO A 108 -6.11 18.02 7.44
N LEU A 109 -7.09 17.76 8.29
CA LEU A 109 -8.34 18.52 8.39
C LEU A 109 -8.19 19.77 9.26
#